data_AF-A0A7S4JYL7-F1
#
_entry.id   AF-A0A7S4JYL7-F1
#
_cell.length_a   1.000
_cell.length_b   1.000
_cell.length_c   1.000
_cell.angle_alpha   90.00
_cell.angle_beta   90.00
_cell.angle_gamma   90.00
#
_symmetry.space_group_name_H-M   'P 1'
#
loop_
_entity.id
_entity.type
_entity.pdbx_description
1 polymer ?
#
loop_
_entity_poly.entity_id
_entity_poly.type
_entity_poly.pdbx_seq_one_letter_code
_entity_poly.pdbx_strand_id
1 'polypeptide(L)'
;VTPAGRILNRFAHDMDRIDLELMQSLSQGFNTVFMVLGSLAAIAASTRGIFLVLMIPFGWTYYVLQRWFRRSSTELQRIFSVTKSPIFADFSQTLTGTSTVRAYGEQNRFFSKCMSDFDRNNTAYMLVQLSFLGIGL
;
A
#
# COMPACT_ATOMS: atom_id res chain seq x y z
N VAL A 1 -10.66 33.18 -19.53
CA VAL A 1 -11.57 32.92 -18.39
C VAL A 1 -11.00 31.77 -17.56
N THR A 2 -11.01 31.92 -16.24
CA THR A 2 -9.95 31.50 -15.30
C THR A 2 -9.71 29.98 -15.17
N PRO A 3 -8.48 29.48 -15.44
CA PRO A 3 -8.09 28.09 -15.19
C PRO A 3 -7.83 27.76 -13.70
N ALA A 4 -7.91 28.75 -12.81
CA ALA A 4 -7.65 28.60 -11.37
C ALA A 4 -8.64 27.67 -10.66
N GLY A 5 -9.91 27.63 -11.10
CA GLY A 5 -10.95 26.79 -10.47
C GLY A 5 -10.68 25.28 -10.60
N ARG A 6 -10.05 24.84 -11.70
CA ARG A 6 -9.70 23.43 -11.91
C ARG A 6 -8.53 23.01 -11.02
N ILE A 7 -7.56 23.89 -10.83
CA ILE A 7 -6.41 23.69 -9.94
C ILE A 7 -6.91 23.61 -8.50
N LEU A 8 -7.73 24.58 -8.09
CA LEU A 8 -8.32 24.61 -6.75
C LEU A 8 -9.18 23.38 -6.45
N ASN A 9 -10.02 22.94 -7.40
CA ASN A 9 -10.85 21.75 -7.22
C ASN A 9 -10.03 20.46 -7.07
N ARG A 10 -8.89 20.35 -7.76
CA ARG A 10 -7.99 19.19 -7.63
C ARG A 10 -7.22 19.23 -6.32
N PHE A 11 -6.68 20.38 -5.94
CA PHE A 11 -6.01 20.53 -4.65
C PHE A 11 -6.96 20.31 -3.48
N ALA A 12 -8.18 20.84 -3.54
CA ALA A 12 -9.19 20.64 -2.51
C ALA A 12 -9.52 19.14 -2.35
N HIS A 13 -9.74 18.42 -3.46
CA HIS A 13 -10.02 16.98 -3.40
C HIS A 13 -8.82 16.15 -2.92
N ASP A 14 -7.59 16.48 -3.35
CA ASP A 14 -6.39 15.78 -2.90
C ASP A 14 -6.12 16.04 -1.41
N MET A 15 -6.36 17.26 -0.93
CA MET A 15 -6.27 17.63 0.50
C MET A 15 -7.29 16.86 1.34
N ASP A 16 -8.54 16.81 0.89
CA ASP A 16 -9.64 16.13 1.60
C ASP A 16 -9.39 14.62 1.72
N ARG A 17 -8.85 14.00 0.66
CA ARG A 17 -8.42 12.58 0.65
C ARG A 17 -7.29 12.33 1.64
N ILE A 18 -6.27 13.18 1.63
CA ILE A 18 -5.12 13.06 2.52
C ILE A 18 -5.56 13.22 3.97
N ASP A 19 -6.40 14.21 4.28
CA ASP A 19 -6.83 14.48 5.65
C ASP A 19 -7.68 13.34 6.22
N LEU A 20 -8.60 12.78 5.42
CA LEU A 20 -9.42 11.64 5.85
C LEU A 20 -8.57 10.38 6.09
N GLU A 21 -7.67 10.03 5.17
CA GLU A 21 -6.82 8.84 5.31
C GLU A 21 -5.79 9.00 6.42
N LEU A 22 -5.23 10.19 6.59
CA LEU A 22 -4.25 10.51 7.63
C LEU A 22 -4.90 10.43 9.03
N MET A 23 -6.08 11.04 9.19
CA MET A 23 -6.82 11.02 10.45
C MET A 23 -7.19 9.58 10.85
N GLN A 24 -7.65 8.78 9.88
CA GLN A 24 -7.99 7.38 10.11
C GLN A 24 -6.76 6.55 10.50
N SER A 25 -5.65 6.72 9.79
CA SER A 25 -4.40 6.02 10.09
C SER A 25 -3.85 6.40 11.46
N LEU A 26 -3.94 7.67 11.83
CA LEU A 26 -3.50 8.18 13.12
C LEU A 26 -4.36 7.64 14.26
N SER A 27 -5.69 7.63 14.08
CA SER A 27 -6.63 7.06 15.06
C SER A 27 -6.37 5.57 15.30
N GLN A 28 -6.16 4.79 14.25
CA GLN A 28 -5.80 3.38 14.35
C GLN A 28 -4.44 3.19 15.04
N GLY A 29 -3.47 4.05 14.74
CA GLY A 29 -2.17 4.07 15.41
C GLY A 29 -2.29 4.29 16.91
N PHE A 30 -3.03 5.32 17.33
CA PHE A 30 -3.30 5.58 18.75
C PHE A 30 -4.01 4.41 19.43
N ASN A 31 -5.08 3.90 18.82
CA ASN A 31 -5.83 2.77 19.38
C ASN A 31 -4.91 1.55 19.62
N THR A 32 -4.09 1.21 18.63
CA THR A 32 -3.14 0.10 18.72
C THR A 32 -2.12 0.32 19.83
N VAL A 33 -1.55 1.53 19.94
CA VAL A 33 -0.58 1.87 21.00
C VAL A 33 -1.20 1.74 22.38
N PHE A 34 -2.39 2.30 22.59
CA PHE A 34 -3.08 2.20 23.87
C PHE A 34 -3.46 0.75 24.21
N MET A 35 -3.89 -0.03 23.22
CA MET A 35 -4.24 -1.44 23.43
C MET A 35 -3.01 -2.28 23.84
N VAL A 36 -1.87 -2.08 23.17
CA VAL A 36 -0.62 -2.77 23.51
C VAL A 36 -0.15 -2.36 24.91
N LEU A 37 -0.12 -1.06 25.22
CA LEU A 37 0.26 -0.57 26.56
C LEU A 37 -0.65 -1.12 27.66
N GLY A 38 -1.98 -1.12 27.42
CA GLY A 38 -2.95 -1.67 28.36
C GLY A 38 -2.77 -3.17 28.59
N SER A 39 -2.55 -3.94 27.53
CA SER A 39 -2.29 -5.38 27.64
C SER A 39 -0.99 -5.67 28.39
N LEU A 40 0.07 -4.90 28.12
CA LEU A 40 1.36 -5.05 28.79
C LEU A 40 1.25 -4.72 30.29
N ALA A 41 0.54 -3.66 30.64
CA ALA A 41 0.28 -3.28 32.02
C ALA A 41 -0.53 -4.35 32.76
N ALA A 42 -1.57 -4.92 32.13
CA ALA A 42 -2.38 -5.99 32.70
C ALA A 42 -1.55 -7.26 32.98
N ILE A 43 -0.70 -7.67 32.03
CA ILE A 43 0.20 -8.84 32.19
C ILE A 43 1.22 -8.59 33.30
N ALA A 44 1.81 -7.39 33.35
CA ALA A 44 2.77 -7.01 34.38
C ALA A 44 2.16 -7.03 35.78
N ALA A 45 0.93 -6.51 35.93
CA ALA A 45 0.19 -6.53 37.19
C ALA A 45 -0.18 -7.96 37.64
N SER A 46 -0.59 -8.82 36.70
CA SER A 46 -0.98 -10.21 37.00
C SER A 46 0.21 -11.09 37.42
N THR A 47 1.39 -10.89 36.82
CA THR A 47 2.56 -11.78 36.99
C THR A 47 3.60 -11.24 37.99
N ARG A 48 3.27 -10.20 38.76
CA ARG A 48 4.15 -9.60 39.79
C ARG A 48 5.54 -9.19 39.23
N GLY A 49 5.60 -8.81 37.94
CA GLY A 49 6.80 -8.27 37.29
C GLY A 49 7.81 -9.28 36.72
N ILE A 50 7.67 -10.59 36.91
CA ILE A 50 8.65 -11.58 36.42
C ILE A 50 8.67 -11.67 34.88
N PHE A 51 7.51 -11.43 34.25
CA PHE A 51 7.35 -11.49 32.79
C PHE A 51 8.05 -10.34 32.03
N LEU A 52 8.42 -9.26 32.72
CA LEU A 52 9.10 -8.10 32.13
C LEU A 52 10.51 -8.45 31.63
N VAL A 53 11.19 -9.39 32.29
CA VAL A 53 12.52 -9.87 31.88
C VAL A 53 12.46 -10.59 30.54
N LEU A 54 11.40 -11.38 30.29
CA LEU A 54 11.17 -12.07 29.02
C LEU A 54 10.76 -11.12 27.89
N MET A 55 10.17 -9.98 28.21
CA MET A 55 9.80 -8.95 27.22
C MET A 55 11.01 -8.28 26.58
N ILE A 56 12.15 -8.21 27.25
CA ILE A 56 13.37 -7.58 26.71
C ILE A 56 13.90 -8.30 25.45
N PRO A 57 14.18 -9.62 25.47
CA PRO A 57 14.64 -10.33 24.27
C PRO A 57 13.56 -10.44 23.18
N PHE A 58 12.28 -10.54 23.56
CA PHE A 58 11.16 -10.52 22.61
C PHE A 58 11.04 -9.16 21.91
N GLY A 59 11.15 -8.06 22.65
CA GLY A 59 11.13 -6.71 22.10
C GLY A 59 12.30 -6.44 21.16
N TRP A 60 13.51 -6.93 21.50
CA TRP A 60 14.67 -6.85 20.62
C TRP A 60 14.45 -7.60 19.31
N THR A 61 13.98 -8.84 19.38
CA THR A 61 13.68 -9.67 18.21
C THR A 61 12.59 -9.02 17.34
N TYR A 62 11.53 -8.51 17.98
CA TYR A 62 10.45 -7.79 17.30
C TYR A 62 10.97 -6.52 16.61
N TYR A 63 11.86 -5.74 17.25
CA TYR A 63 12.44 -4.55 16.64
C TYR A 63 13.27 -4.87 15.39
N VAL A 64 14.08 -5.93 15.44
CA VAL A 64 14.83 -6.38 14.27
C VAL A 64 13.87 -6.82 13.17
N LEU A 65 12.91 -7.69 13.47
CA LEU A 65 11.90 -8.13 12.49
C LEU A 65 11.12 -6.97 11.89
N GLN A 66 10.64 -6.04 12.71
CA GLN A 66 9.89 -4.86 12.27
C GLN A 66 10.75 -3.97 11.35
N ARG A 67 12.05 -3.83 11.63
CA ARG A 67 12.97 -3.05 10.78
C ARG A 67 13.16 -3.69 9.41
N TRP A 68 13.31 -5.02 9.36
CA TRP A 68 13.41 -5.76 8.10
C TRP A 68 12.10 -5.69 7.32
N PHE A 69 10.98 -5.96 7.99
CA PHE A 69 9.65 -5.93 7.38
C PHE A 69 9.30 -4.55 6.83
N ARG A 70 9.61 -3.47 7.55
CA ARG A 70 9.35 -2.10 7.09
C ARG A 70 10.08 -1.79 5.78
N ARG A 71 11.36 -2.18 5.67
CA ARG A 71 12.13 -1.99 4.43
C ARG A 71 11.53 -2.78 3.27
N SER A 72 11.21 -4.05 3.49
CA SER A 72 10.58 -4.89 2.47
C SER A 72 9.22 -4.33 2.04
N SER A 73 8.37 -3.92 2.99
CA SER A 73 7.04 -3.36 2.70
C SER A 73 7.12 -2.11 1.83
N THR A 74 8.09 -1.22 2.06
CA THR A 74 8.25 0.00 1.24
C THR A 74 8.69 -0.33 -0.18
N GLU A 75 9.65 -1.24 -0.36
CA GLU A 75 10.09 -1.66 -1.69
C GLU A 75 9.00 -2.41 -2.46
N LEU A 76 8.24 -3.26 -1.77
CA LEU A 76 7.08 -3.95 -2.35
C LEU A 76 6.00 -2.96 -2.81
N GLN A 77 5.69 -1.96 -1.98
CA GLN A 77 4.72 -0.92 -2.31
C GLN A 77 5.19 -0.05 -3.49
N ARG A 78 6.50 0.15 -3.63
CA ARG A 78 7.11 0.81 -4.79
C ARG A 78 6.94 -0.01 -6.07
N ILE A 79 7.27 -1.30 -6.05
CA ILE A 79 7.10 -2.20 -7.19
C ILE A 79 5.63 -2.24 -7.65
N PHE A 80 4.71 -2.34 -6.69
CA PHE A 80 3.28 -2.28 -6.96
C PHE A 80 2.86 -0.98 -7.64
N SER A 81 3.31 0.15 -7.12
CA SER A 81 2.96 1.46 -7.67
C SER A 81 3.49 1.62 -9.11
N VAL A 82 4.71 1.16 -9.37
CA VAL A 82 5.33 1.21 -10.71
C VAL A 82 4.61 0.30 -11.69
N THR A 83 4.17 -0.89 -11.27
CA THR A 83 3.50 -1.85 -12.18
C THR A 83 2.04 -1.48 -12.44
N LYS A 84 1.38 -0.81 -11.50
CA LYS A 84 -0.01 -0.34 -11.64
C LYS A 84 -0.15 0.90 -12.54
N SER A 85 0.82 1.81 -12.52
CA SER A 85 0.79 3.07 -13.29
C SER A 85 0.56 2.90 -14.82
N PRO A 86 1.28 2.02 -15.55
CA PRO A 86 1.11 1.87 -17.00
C PRO A 86 -0.27 1.35 -17.37
N ILE A 87 -0.89 0.50 -16.55
CA ILE A 87 -2.24 -0.04 -16.79
C ILE A 87 -3.27 1.10 -16.83
N PHE A 88 -3.20 2.04 -15.89
CA PHE A 88 -4.10 3.20 -15.88
C PHE A 88 -3.83 4.17 -17.04
N ALA A 89 -2.56 4.33 -17.42
CA ALA A 89 -2.19 5.17 -18.57
C ALA A 89 -2.71 4.59 -19.89
N ASP A 90 -2.47 3.31 -20.15
CA ASP A 90 -2.92 2.61 -21.36
C ASP A 90 -4.45 2.54 -21.44
N PHE A 91 -5.13 2.38 -20.30
CA PHE A 91 -6.59 2.42 -20.24
C PHE A 91 -7.15 3.80 -20.56
N SER A 92 -6.57 4.87 -19.99
CA SER A 92 -6.95 6.26 -20.28
C SER A 92 -6.70 6.64 -21.74
N GLN A 93 -5.59 6.15 -22.30
CA GLN A 93 -5.21 6.37 -23.70
C GLN A 93 -6.15 5.63 -24.66
N THR A 94 -6.59 4.43 -24.30
CA THR A 94 -7.60 3.68 -25.07
C THR A 94 -8.97 4.37 -25.03
N LEU A 95 -9.41 4.84 -23.86
CA LEU A 95 -10.67 5.58 -23.70
C LEU A 95 -10.71 6.85 -24.56
N THR A 96 -9.59 7.58 -24.62
CA THR A 96 -9.48 8.83 -25.37
C THR A 96 -9.26 8.58 -26.88
N GLY A 97 -8.56 7.49 -27.24
CA GLY A 97 -8.17 7.14 -28.61
C GLY A 97 -8.99 6.02 -29.27
N THR A 98 -10.13 5.63 -28.69
CA THR A 98 -10.95 4.48 -29.16
C THR A 98 -11.35 4.63 -30.63
N SER A 99 -11.64 5.85 -31.09
CA SER A 99 -12.00 6.13 -32.49
C SER A 99 -10.83 5.89 -33.45
N THR A 100 -9.61 6.25 -33.05
CA THR A 100 -8.39 6.07 -33.85
C THR A 100 -7.98 4.60 -33.89
N VAL A 101 -8.03 3.89 -32.76
CA VAL A 101 -7.70 2.45 -32.70
C VAL A 101 -8.70 1.62 -33.51
N ARG A 102 -9.99 1.98 -33.50
CA ARG A 102 -10.99 1.37 -34.39
C ARG A 102 -10.75 1.66 -35.86
N ALA A 103 -10.34 2.89 -36.21
CA ALA A 103 -10.08 3.28 -37.59
C ALA A 103 -8.87 2.55 -38.21
N TYR A 104 -7.85 2.20 -37.41
CA TYR A 104 -6.67 1.46 -37.86
C TYR A 104 -6.79 -0.07 -37.73
N GLY A 105 -7.86 -0.61 -37.12
CA GLY A 105 -8.08 -2.06 -36.98
C GLY A 105 -7.11 -2.79 -36.02
N GLU A 106 -6.22 -2.08 -35.32
CA GLU A 106 -5.15 -2.63 -34.47
C GLU A 106 -5.61 -2.97 -33.03
N GLN A 107 -6.88 -3.31 -32.84
CA GLN A 107 -7.49 -3.58 -31.54
C GLN A 107 -6.83 -4.76 -30.82
N ASN A 108 -6.55 -5.84 -31.55
CA ASN A 108 -5.97 -7.06 -31.00
C ASN A 108 -4.54 -6.86 -30.48
N ARG A 109 -3.76 -5.98 -31.15
CA ARG A 109 -2.39 -5.66 -30.72
C ARG A 109 -2.39 -4.84 -29.44
N PHE A 110 -3.32 -3.90 -29.32
CA PHE A 110 -3.50 -3.09 -28.11
C PHE A 110 -4.00 -3.95 -26.94
N PHE A 111 -4.95 -4.85 -27.19
CA PHE A 111 -5.46 -5.79 -26.18
C PHE A 111 -4.38 -6.74 -25.67
N SER A 112 -3.58 -7.31 -26.58
CA SER A 112 -2.47 -8.20 -26.21
C SER A 112 -1.41 -7.50 -25.35
N LYS A 113 -1.14 -6.22 -25.65
CA LYS A 113 -0.22 -5.40 -24.85
C LYS A 113 -0.76 -5.12 -23.45
N CYS A 114 -2.02 -4.70 -23.35
CA CYS A 114 -2.70 -4.47 -22.06
C CYS A 114 -2.74 -5.75 -21.20
N MET A 115 -3.02 -6.90 -21.82
CA MET A 115 -3.01 -8.21 -21.15
C MET A 115 -1.62 -8.55 -20.59
N SER A 116 -0.55 -8.28 -21.35
CA SER A 116 0.83 -8.50 -20.88
C SER A 116 1.20 -7.61 -19.69
N ASP A 117 0.74 -6.36 -19.66
CA ASP A 117 0.99 -5.45 -18.54
C ASP A 117 0.15 -5.83 -17.31
N PHE A 118 -1.06 -6.35 -17.53
CA PHE A 118 -1.89 -6.92 -16.45
C PHE A 118 -1.24 -8.17 -15.84
N ASP A 119 -0.71 -9.08 -16.66
CA ASP A 119 0.00 -10.27 -16.19
C ASP A 119 1.28 -9.91 -15.41
N ARG A 120 2.00 -8.86 -15.82
CA ARG A 120 3.14 -8.32 -15.05
C ARG A 120 2.70 -7.82 -13.67
N ASN A 121 1.58 -7.10 -13.61
CA ASN A 121 1.04 -6.63 -12.33
C ASN A 121 0.56 -7.78 -11.44
N ASN A 122 -0.11 -8.77 -12.03
CA ASN A 122 -0.56 -9.95 -11.30
C ASN A 122 0.62 -10.78 -10.76
N THR A 123 1.67 -10.95 -11.57
CA THR A 123 2.90 -11.63 -11.13
C THR A 123 3.59 -10.87 -10.01
N ALA A 124 3.67 -9.54 -10.09
CA ALA A 124 4.19 -8.71 -9.01
C ALA A 124 3.35 -8.86 -7.72
N TYR A 125 2.02 -8.89 -7.84
CA TYR A 125 1.10 -9.14 -6.73
C TYR A 125 1.35 -10.49 -6.06
N MET A 126 1.47 -11.56 -6.86
CA MET A 126 1.73 -12.91 -6.38
C MET A 126 3.10 -13.02 -5.69
N LEU A 127 4.14 -12.38 -6.24
CA LEU A 127 5.48 -12.35 -5.62
C LEU A 127 5.47 -11.65 -4.26
N VAL A 128 4.71 -10.56 -4.13
CA VAL A 128 4.53 -9.87 -2.86
C VAL A 128 3.84 -10.78 -1.85
N GLN A 129 2.78 -11.48 -2.25
CA GLN A 129 2.08 -12.41 -1.38
C GLN A 129 2.94 -13.60 -0.95
N LEU A 130 3.77 -14.14 -1.85
CA LEU A 130 4.75 -15.18 -1.53
C LEU A 130 5.86 -14.68 -0.60
N SER A 131 6.30 -13.43 -0.75
CA SER A 131 7.31 -12.84 0.14
C SER A 131 6.80 -12.71 1.58
N PHE A 132 5.51 -12.44 1.77
CA PHE A 132 4.88 -12.44 3.09
C PHE A 132 4.79 -13.85 3.67
N LEU A 133 4.43 -14.84 2.86
CA LEU A 133 4.39 -16.25 3.27
C LEU A 133 5.79 -16.79 3.66
N GLY A 134 6.83 -16.43 2.91
CA GLY A 134 8.21 -16.89 3.13
C GLY A 134 8.89 -16.31 4.38
N ILE A 135 8.36 -15.21 4.93
CA ILE A 135 8.85 -14.59 6.18
C ILE A 135 8.23 -15.27 7.42
N GLY A 136 7.35 -16.26 7.25
CA GLY A 136 6.77 -17.04 8.34
C GLY A 136 5.57 -16.35 8.99
N LEU A 137 4.69 -15.78 8.16
CA LEU A 137 3.35 -15.32 8.54
C LEU A 137 2.31 -15.99 7.66
#